data_AF-A0A7W7D838-F1
#
_entry.id   AF-A0A7W7D838-F1
#
_cell.length_a   1.000
_cell.length_b   1.000
_cell.length_c   1.000
_cell.angle_alpha   90.00
_cell.angle_beta   90.00
_cell.angle_gamma   90.00
#
_symmetry.space_group_name_H-M   'P 1'
#
loop_
_entity.id
_entity.type
_entity.pdbx_description
1 polymer ?
#
loop_
_entity_poly.entity_id
_entity_poly.type
_entity_poly.pdbx_seq_one_letter_code
_entity_poly.pdbx_strand_id
1 'polypeptide(L)'
;MDDSFQHLERLADELDARGLLARVVRTQSGRAFVRVINPNATTLAENVTCRAQATPAYYWWSWGERMHKADDPAGAATKVARVLAAVSE
;
A
#
# COMPACT_ATOMS: atom_id res chain seq x y z
N MET A 1 -12.78 -13.00 8.15
CA MET A 1 -11.47 -12.38 7.85
C MET A 1 -11.68 -10.89 7.79
N ASP A 2 -10.71 -10.08 8.23
CA ASP A 2 -10.81 -8.62 8.07
C ASP A 2 -10.62 -8.31 6.59
N ASP A 3 -11.68 -7.86 5.91
CA ASP A 3 -11.66 -7.53 4.47
C ASP A 3 -10.55 -6.52 4.15
N SER A 4 -10.19 -5.65 5.11
CA SER A 4 -9.08 -4.70 4.97
C SER A 4 -7.75 -5.43 4.77
N PHE A 5 -7.55 -6.55 5.45
CA PHE A 5 -6.32 -7.33 5.30
C PHE A 5 -6.22 -7.98 3.92
N GLN A 6 -7.31 -8.56 3.40
CA GLN A 6 -7.30 -9.16 2.07
C GLN A 6 -7.00 -8.13 0.98
N HIS A 7 -7.55 -6.91 1.10
CA HIS A 7 -7.18 -5.81 0.20
C HIS A 7 -5.68 -5.46 0.31
N LEU A 8 -5.13 -5.40 1.52
CA LEU A 8 -3.71 -5.10 1.72
C LEU A 8 -2.80 -6.20 1.17
N GLU A 9 -3.18 -7.48 1.26
CA GLU A 9 -2.42 -8.59 0.64
C GLU A 9 -2.37 -8.44 -0.88
N ARG A 10 -3.52 -8.21 -1.52
CA ARG A 10 -3.56 -7.98 -2.98
C ARG A 10 -2.72 -6.78 -3.41
N LEU A 11 -2.73 -5.70 -2.61
CA LEU A 11 -1.86 -4.55 -2.88
C LEU A 11 -0.38 -4.91 -2.74
N ALA A 12 0.00 -5.71 -1.73
CA ALA A 12 1.38 -6.15 -1.56
C ALA A 12 1.84 -6.99 -2.77
N ASP A 13 1.03 -7.94 -3.23
CA ASP A 13 1.34 -8.77 -4.40
C ASP A 13 1.58 -7.92 -5.67
N GLU A 14 0.74 -6.91 -5.91
CA GLU A 14 0.90 -5.98 -7.03
C GLU A 14 2.19 -5.16 -6.92
N LEU A 15 2.58 -4.74 -5.72
CA LEU A 15 3.81 -3.98 -5.49
C LEU A 15 5.06 -4.85 -5.68
N ASP A 16 5.02 -6.09 -5.17
CA ASP A 16 6.09 -7.07 -5.35
C ASP A 16 6.28 -7.42 -6.84
N ALA A 17 5.19 -7.59 -7.59
CA ALA A 17 5.23 -7.79 -9.04
C ALA A 17 5.87 -6.62 -9.80
N ARG A 18 5.92 -5.42 -9.20
CA ARG A 18 6.59 -4.21 -9.73
C ARG A 18 8.03 -4.05 -9.22
N GLY A 19 8.57 -5.03 -8.48
CA GLY A 19 9.92 -5.01 -7.96
C GLY A 19 10.12 -4.13 -6.72
N LEU A 20 9.03 -3.68 -6.08
CA LEU A 20 9.09 -3.05 -4.77
C LEU A 20 9.11 -4.14 -3.69
N LEU A 21 9.69 -3.84 -2.53
CA LEU A 21 9.61 -4.75 -1.38
C LEU A 21 8.36 -4.38 -0.58
N ALA A 22 7.30 -5.16 -0.69
CA ALA A 22 6.05 -4.94 0.03
C ALA A 22 5.75 -6.06 1.03
N ARG A 23 5.19 -5.68 2.19
CA ARG A 23 4.67 -6.65 3.15
C ARG A 23 3.52 -6.08 3.95
N VAL A 24 2.53 -6.92 4.27
CA VAL A 24 1.47 -6.54 5.19
C VAL A 24 1.97 -6.67 6.63
N VAL A 25 1.86 -5.61 7.41
CA VAL A 25 2.21 -5.55 8.83
C VAL A 25 0.92 -5.44 9.63
N ARG A 26 0.77 -6.31 10.64
CA ARG A 26 -0.29 -6.20 11.66
C ARG A 26 0.32 -5.70 12.97
N THR A 27 -0.27 -4.66 13.54
CA THR A 27 0.12 -4.15 14.86
C THR A 27 -0.58 -4.95 15.96
N GLN A 28 -0.05 -4.87 17.19
CA GLN A 28 -0.72 -5.45 18.36
C GLN A 28 -2.12 -4.86 18.61
N SER A 29 -2.37 -3.62 18.17
CA SER A 29 -3.69 -2.98 18.23
C SER A 29 -4.68 -3.47 17.16
N GLY A 30 -4.30 -4.44 16.34
CA GLY A 30 -5.15 -5.01 15.29
C GLY A 30 -5.21 -4.20 14.00
N ARG A 31 -4.50 -3.08 13.89
CA ARG A 31 -4.41 -2.31 12.64
C ARG A 31 -3.47 -3.00 11.66
N ALA A 32 -3.83 -2.99 10.38
CA ALA A 32 -3.01 -3.51 9.30
C ALA A 32 -2.63 -2.41 8.30
N PHE A 33 -1.42 -2.52 7.73
CA PHE A 33 -0.94 -1.66 6.64
C PHE A 33 0.07 -2.41 5.78
N VAL A 34 0.23 -2.01 4.51
CA VAL A 34 1.36 -2.44 3.69
C VAL A 34 2.53 -1.52 3.96
N ARG A 35 3.68 -2.06 4.36
CA ARG A 35 4.97 -1.38 4.33
C ARG A 35 5.60 -1.64 2.97
N VAL A 36 6.01 -0.58 2.27
CA VAL A 36 6.60 -0.65 0.94
C VAL A 36 7.94 0.07 0.94
N ILE A 37 8.96 -0.53 0.32
CA ILE A 37 10.30 0.04 0.17
C ILE A 37 10.72 -0.09 -1.29
N ASN A 38 11.31 0.95 -1.87
CA ASN A 38 11.99 0.82 -3.15
C ASN A 38 13.42 0.27 -2.92
N PRO A 39 13.76 -0.94 -3.39
CA PRO A 39 15.10 -1.50 -3.19
C PRO A 39 16.21 -0.68 -3.87
N ASN A 40 15.89 0.11 -4.89
CA ASN A 40 16.84 0.99 -5.57
C ASN A 40 17.01 2.35 -4.88
N ALA A 41 16.15 2.67 -3.91
CA ALA A 41 16.19 3.89 -3.11
C ALA A 41 15.66 3.59 -1.70
N THR A 42 16.43 2.85 -0.92
CA THR A 42 15.98 2.26 0.36
C THR A 42 15.61 3.29 1.43
N THR A 43 15.98 4.56 1.24
CA THR A 43 15.53 5.69 2.08
C THR A 43 14.06 6.05 1.83
N LEU A 44 13.51 5.71 0.65
CA LEU A 44 12.11 5.91 0.30
C LEU A 44 11.30 4.69 0.73
N ALA A 45 10.33 4.94 1.59
CA ALA A 45 9.40 3.93 2.05
C ALA A 45 8.04 4.54 2.34
N GLU A 46 6.97 3.78 2.10
CA GLU A 46 5.61 4.20 2.40
C GLU A 46 4.81 3.18 3.20
N ASN A 47 3.79 3.68 3.88
CA ASN A 47 2.81 2.86 4.59
C ASN A 47 1.41 3.11 4.01
N VAL A 48 0.79 2.07 3.45
CA VAL A 48 -0.58 2.16 2.92
C VAL A 48 -1.55 1.44 3.84
N THR A 49 -2.62 2.10 4.24
CA THR A 49 -3.71 1.47 5.03
C THR A 49 -4.93 1.22 4.15
N CYS A 50 -5.79 0.30 4.57
CA CYS A 50 -7.11 0.07 3.96
C CYS A 50 -8.19 0.22 5.01
N ARG A 51 -9.29 0.87 4.65
CA ARG A 51 -10.47 1.00 5.51
C ARG A 51 -11.65 0.30 4.83
N ALA A 52 -11.78 -1.02 5.02
CA ALA A 52 -12.82 -1.81 4.33
C ALA A 52 -14.25 -1.58 4.85
N GLN A 53 -14.41 -1.03 6.06
CA GLN A 53 -15.72 -0.67 6.61
C GLN A 53 -16.35 0.56 5.91
N ALA A 54 -15.62 1.24 5.03
CA ALA A 54 -16.18 2.29 4.18
C ALA A 54 -16.72 1.67 2.89
N THR A 55 -17.90 2.09 2.45
CA THR A 55 -18.46 1.70 1.14
C THR A 55 -18.49 2.93 0.23
N PRO A 56 -17.69 2.98 -0.86
CA PRO A 56 -16.70 1.99 -1.27
C PRO A 56 -15.42 2.04 -0.42
N ALA A 57 -14.71 0.91 -0.34
CA ALA A 57 -13.46 0.79 0.40
C ALA A 57 -12.32 1.50 -0.35
N TYR A 58 -11.41 2.12 0.39
CA TYR A 58 -10.26 2.83 -0.17
C TYR A 58 -8.96 2.45 0.53
N TYR A 59 -7.88 2.51 -0.24
CA TYR A 59 -6.53 2.67 0.26
C TYR A 59 -6.28 4.13 0.64
N TRP A 60 -5.45 4.32 1.66
CA TRP A 60 -5.10 5.62 2.22
C TRP A 60 -3.59 5.73 2.40
N TRP A 61 -3.08 6.93 2.12
CA TRP A 61 -1.70 7.28 2.37
C TRP A 61 -1.41 7.38 3.86
N SER A 62 -0.13 7.28 4.22
CA SER A 62 0.35 7.44 5.59
C SER A 62 0.05 8.83 6.16
N TRP A 63 0.00 9.86 5.29
CA TRP A 63 -0.37 11.24 5.64
C TRP A 63 -1.88 11.50 5.69
N GLY A 64 -2.72 10.46 5.55
CA GLY A 64 -4.16 10.56 5.80
C GLY A 64 -5.03 10.98 4.61
N GLU A 65 -4.45 11.16 3.42
CA GLU A 65 -5.22 11.38 2.20
C GLU A 65 -5.72 10.07 1.58
N ARG A 66 -6.89 10.15 0.92
CA ARG A 66 -7.48 9.03 0.19
C ARG A 66 -6.70 8.78 -1.10
N MET A 67 -6.19 7.56 -1.26
CA MET A 67 -5.28 7.20 -2.36
C MET A 67 -6.01 6.65 -3.58
N HIS A 68 -6.65 5.50 -3.43
CA HIS A 68 -7.29 4.78 -4.53
C HIS A 68 -8.33 3.78 -4.01
N LYS A 69 -9.22 3.32 -4.88
CA LYS A 69 -10.24 2.34 -4.48
C LYS A 69 -9.58 0.99 -4.14
N ALA A 70 -10.14 0.27 -3.18
CA ALA A 70 -9.60 -0.99 -2.71
C ALA A 70 -9.86 -2.18 -3.67
N ASP A 71 -10.79 -2.02 -4.60
CA ASP A 71 -11.11 -2.98 -5.66
C ASP A 71 -10.15 -2.92 -6.87
N ASP A 72 -9.30 -1.87 -6.95
CA ASP A 72 -8.25 -1.72 -7.96
C ASP A 72 -6.85 -1.67 -7.32
N PRO A 73 -6.30 -2.82 -6.86
CA PRO A 73 -4.97 -2.87 -6.26
C PRO A 73 -3.85 -2.52 -7.26
N ALA A 74 -4.03 -2.79 -8.55
CA ALA A 74 -3.04 -2.46 -9.58
C ALA A 74 -2.92 -0.95 -9.83
N GLY A 75 -4.06 -0.24 -9.89
CA GLY A 75 -4.10 1.22 -9.97
C GLY A 75 -3.52 1.87 -8.71
N ALA A 76 -3.79 1.29 -7.54
CA ALA A 76 -3.21 1.69 -6.27
C ALA A 76 -1.67 1.52 -6.27
N ALA A 77 -1.16 0.36 -6.70
CA ALA A 77 0.26 0.06 -6.76
C ALA A 77 1.02 1.01 -7.70
N THR A 78 0.41 1.38 -8.82
CA THR A 78 0.96 2.38 -9.76
C THR A 78 1.20 3.73 -9.08
N LYS A 79 0.28 4.17 -8.21
CA LYS A 79 0.46 5.42 -7.46
C LYS A 79 1.58 5.33 -6.45
N VAL A 80 1.66 4.23 -5.70
CA VAL A 80 2.72 4.00 -4.71
C VAL A 80 4.09 3.97 -5.40
N ALA A 81 4.21 3.24 -6.51
CA ALA A 81 5.45 3.17 -7.28
C ALA A 81 5.90 4.54 -7.78
N ARG A 82 4.97 5.42 -8.18
CA ARG A 82 5.28 6.80 -8.57
C ARG A 82 5.82 7.64 -7.40
N VAL A 83 5.24 7.50 -6.21
CA VAL A 83 5.71 8.22 -5.00
C VAL A 83 7.09 7.73 -4.57
N LEU A 84 7.34 6.42 -4.71
CA LEU A 84 8.60 5.80 -4.35
C LEU A 84 9.63 5.77 -5.49
N ALA A 85 9.32 6.35 -6.64
CA ALA A 85 10.27 6.46 -7.74
C ALA A 85 11.44 7.33 -7.27
N ALA A 86 12.66 6.82 -7.41
CA ALA A 86 13.84 7.66 -7.26
C ALA A 86 13.73 8.78 -8.30
N VAL A 87 13.75 10.04 -7.87
CA VAL A 87 13.99 11.14 -8.80
C VAL A 87 15.46 11.00 -9.19
N SER A 88 15.71 10.37 -10.34
CA SER A 88 17.01 10.51 -10.98
C SER A 88 17.13 11.98 -11.40
N GLU A 89 18.09 12.68 -10.81
CA GLU A 89 18.52 14.02 -11.25
C GLU A 89 19.22 13.94 -12.62
#